data_AF-A0A494ZAV8-F1
#
_entry.id   AF-A0A494ZAV8-F1
#
_cell.length_a   1.000
_cell.length_b   1.000
_cell.length_c   1.000
_cell.angle_alpha   90.00
_cell.angle_beta   90.00
_cell.angle_gamma   90.00
#
_symmetry.space_group_name_H-M   'P 1'
#
loop_
_entity.id
_entity.type
_entity.pdbx_description
1 polymer ?
#
loop_
_entity_poly.entity_id
_entity_poly.type
_entity_poly.pdbx_seq_one_letter_code
_entity_poly.pdbx_strand_id
1 'polypeptide(L)'
;MDIYEENAIPAFLEATQLTFELESVDVYNTLLFPVQAKDYDFNPQVEVPYNIEIEQRDQKSVDKGHSPWRLDPLFTTQVFVSLQISPDGIKGEYPIEEENLKLVYSSDDVSIVEVNDEDTNITTVYLKRLVRQDESGIWTVVGYDYKEK
;
A
#
# COMPACT_ATOMS: atom_id res chain seq x y z
N MET A 1 -35.21 -54.17 7.12
CA MET A 1 -34.58 -53.15 7.95
C MET A 1 -33.20 -53.68 8.24
N ASP A 2 -32.23 -53.15 7.52
CA ASP A 2 -30.84 -52.89 7.95
C ASP A 2 -30.14 -52.32 6.73
N ILE A 3 -29.65 -51.11 6.96
CA ILE A 3 -29.25 -50.08 6.01
C ILE A 3 -27.82 -50.37 5.55
N TYR A 4 -27.62 -50.42 4.23
CA TYR A 4 -26.30 -50.51 3.62
C TYR A 4 -25.60 -49.16 3.79
N GLU A 5 -24.58 -49.12 4.66
CA GLU A 5 -23.68 -47.99 4.84
C GLU A 5 -22.52 -48.14 3.83
N GLU A 6 -22.84 -47.97 2.54
CA GLU A 6 -21.85 -47.79 1.49
C GLU A 6 -21.41 -46.33 1.47
N ASN A 7 -20.09 -46.12 1.49
CA ASN A 7 -19.36 -44.87 1.27
C ASN A 7 -18.72 -44.25 2.52
N ALA A 8 -17.79 -45.00 3.12
CA ALA A 8 -16.59 -44.38 3.70
C ALA A 8 -15.84 -43.64 2.57
N ILE A 9 -15.91 -42.30 2.56
CA ILE A 9 -15.08 -41.47 1.69
C ILE A 9 -13.80 -41.12 2.46
N PRO A 10 -12.60 -41.47 1.94
CA PRO A 10 -11.34 -41.18 2.60
C PRO A 10 -11.10 -39.66 2.68
N ALA A 11 -10.49 -39.23 3.79
CA ALA A 11 -10.06 -37.86 4.01
C ALA A 11 -8.93 -37.49 3.05
N PHE A 12 -9.31 -36.99 1.87
CA PHE A 12 -8.42 -36.29 0.95
C PHE A 12 -9.26 -35.25 0.20
N LEU A 13 -9.57 -34.13 0.86
CA LEU A 13 -10.08 -32.95 0.17
C LEU A 13 -8.90 -32.33 -0.60
N GLU A 14 -8.82 -32.62 -1.89
CA GLU A 14 -7.96 -31.91 -2.81
C GLU A 14 -8.34 -30.43 -2.88
N ALA A 15 -7.31 -29.58 -2.79
CA ALA A 15 -7.37 -28.13 -2.68
C ALA A 15 -7.69 -27.44 -4.02
N THR A 16 -8.87 -27.68 -4.59
CA THR A 16 -9.19 -27.20 -5.95
C THR A 16 -10.53 -26.50 -6.13
N GLN A 17 -11.15 -26.01 -5.06
CA GLN A 17 -12.42 -25.27 -5.14
C GLN A 17 -12.26 -23.77 -4.84
N LEU A 18 -11.47 -23.07 -5.66
CA LEU A 18 -11.53 -21.60 -5.77
C LEU A 18 -12.02 -21.25 -7.17
N THR A 19 -13.31 -21.45 -7.41
CA THR A 19 -14.02 -20.88 -8.57
C THR A 19 -15.04 -19.89 -8.01
N PHE A 20 -14.71 -18.60 -8.06
CA PHE A 20 -15.65 -17.52 -7.75
C PHE A 20 -16.14 -16.93 -9.07
N GLU A 21 -17.45 -16.98 -9.33
CA GLU A 21 -18.09 -16.34 -10.48
C GLU A 21 -18.04 -14.82 -10.32
N LEU A 22 -17.30 -14.14 -11.20
CA LEU A 22 -17.29 -12.68 -11.30
C LEU A 22 -18.49 -12.23 -12.15
N GLU A 23 -19.63 -11.98 -11.52
CA GLU A 23 -20.68 -11.14 -12.12
C GLU A 23 -20.25 -9.67 -12.02
N SER A 24 -19.66 -9.21 -13.13
CA SER A 24 -19.53 -7.83 -13.62
C SER A 24 -19.99 -6.68 -12.72
N VAL A 25 -19.06 -5.84 -12.23
CA VAL A 25 -19.22 -4.37 -12.15
C VAL A 25 -17.83 -3.67 -12.21
N ASP A 26 -17.68 -2.80 -13.20
CA ASP A 26 -16.73 -1.69 -13.39
C ASP A 26 -15.23 -1.90 -13.72
N VAL A 27 -14.87 -1.37 -14.90
CA VAL A 27 -13.62 -1.51 -15.68
C VAL A 27 -12.45 -0.66 -15.14
N TYR A 28 -12.45 -0.28 -13.86
CA TYR A 28 -11.31 0.43 -13.24
C TYR A 28 -10.85 -0.15 -11.90
N ASN A 29 -11.47 -1.22 -11.41
CA ASN A 29 -10.92 -1.94 -10.27
C ASN A 29 -9.87 -2.92 -10.79
N THR A 30 -8.59 -2.51 -10.78
CA THR A 30 -7.51 -3.49 -10.71
C THR A 30 -7.74 -4.30 -9.44
N LEU A 31 -8.39 -5.45 -9.58
CA LEU A 31 -8.53 -6.45 -8.55
C LEU A 31 -7.11 -6.95 -8.21
N LEU A 32 -6.47 -6.33 -7.23
CA LEU A 32 -5.32 -6.91 -6.56
C LEU A 32 -5.84 -8.10 -5.76
N PHE A 33 -5.72 -9.29 -6.33
CA PHE A 33 -5.72 -10.51 -5.54
C PHE A 33 -4.61 -10.39 -4.48
N PRO A 34 -4.80 -10.85 -3.24
CA PRO A 34 -3.70 -11.06 -2.32
C PRO A 34 -2.86 -12.23 -2.87
N VAL A 35 -2.04 -11.95 -3.89
CA VAL A 35 -1.09 -12.89 -4.46
C VAL A 35 0.03 -12.99 -3.43
N GLN A 36 -0.15 -13.93 -2.50
CA GLN A 36 0.78 -14.25 -1.43
C GLN A 36 0.94 -13.07 -0.47
N ALA A 37 0.31 -13.19 0.71
CA ALA A 37 0.84 -12.52 1.89
C ALA A 37 2.26 -13.08 2.12
N LYS A 38 3.26 -12.51 1.43
CA LYS A 38 4.56 -12.33 2.06
C LYS A 38 4.21 -11.62 3.36
N ASP A 39 4.61 -12.20 4.49
CA ASP A 39 4.62 -11.49 5.76
C ASP A 39 5.55 -10.28 5.58
N TYR A 40 5.01 -9.18 5.05
CA TYR A 40 5.73 -7.93 4.96
C TYR A 40 5.83 -7.43 6.38
N ASP A 41 7.02 -7.59 6.96
CA ASP A 41 7.32 -7.06 8.27
C ASP A 41 7.24 -5.52 8.18
N PHE A 42 6.28 -4.94 8.91
CA PHE A 42 6.11 -3.50 8.98
C PHE A 42 7.06 -2.95 10.05
N ASN A 43 8.35 -3.01 9.74
CA ASN A 43 9.43 -2.65 10.66
C ASN A 43 10.48 -1.79 9.92
N PRO A 44 10.19 -0.50 9.68
CA PRO A 44 11.08 0.36 8.93
C PRO A 44 12.41 0.57 9.64
N GLN A 45 13.51 0.66 8.89
CA GLN A 45 14.83 1.01 9.41
C GLN A 45 14.87 2.43 9.98
N VAL A 46 14.17 3.36 9.33
CA VAL A 46 14.03 4.75 9.78
C VAL A 46 12.56 5.05 10.04
N GLU A 47 12.22 5.32 11.29
CA GLU A 47 10.89 5.80 11.67
C GLU A 47 10.74 7.29 11.35
N VAL A 48 9.65 7.67 10.71
CA VAL A 48 9.29 9.05 10.44
C VAL A 48 8.28 9.49 11.49
N PRO A 49 8.63 10.44 12.39
CA PRO A 49 7.72 10.89 13.43
C PRO A 49 6.55 11.66 12.81
N TYR A 50 5.35 11.39 13.31
CA TYR A 50 4.13 12.09 12.93
C TYR A 50 3.43 12.69 14.15
N ASN A 51 2.56 13.68 13.91
CA ASN A 51 1.72 14.26 14.95
C ASN A 51 0.25 14.14 14.54
N ILE A 52 -0.52 13.39 15.32
CA ILE A 52 -1.92 13.09 15.01
C ILE A 52 -2.80 14.35 14.87
N GLU A 53 -2.53 15.43 15.62
CA GLU A 53 -3.28 16.68 15.50
C GLU A 53 -2.96 17.43 14.19
N ILE A 54 -1.73 17.29 13.69
CA ILE A 54 -1.34 17.81 12.38
C ILE A 54 -2.01 16.99 11.28
N GLU A 55 -1.94 15.65 11.35
CA GLU A 55 -2.59 14.77 10.37
C GLU A 55 -4.11 15.00 10.30
N GLN A 56 -4.77 15.23 11.43
CA GLN A 56 -6.20 15.58 11.45
C GLN A 56 -6.52 16.92 10.76
N ARG A 57 -5.62 17.90 10.85
CA ARG A 57 -5.76 19.18 10.15
C ARG A 57 -5.50 19.00 8.66
N ASP A 58 -4.50 18.20 8.31
CA ASP A 58 -4.15 17.91 6.93
C ASP A 58 -5.25 17.11 6.23
N GLN A 59 -5.86 16.14 6.91
CA GLN A 59 -7.05 15.44 6.42
C GLN A 59 -8.16 16.43 6.06
N LYS A 60 -8.48 17.38 6.94
CA LYS A 60 -9.48 18.43 6.67
C LYS A 60 -9.08 19.35 5.53
N SER A 61 -7.79 19.51 5.28
CA SER A 61 -7.27 20.29 4.15
C SER A 61 -7.47 19.53 2.84
N VAL A 62 -7.15 18.24 2.84
CA VAL A 62 -7.37 17.33 1.70
C VAL A 62 -8.84 17.17 1.38
N ASP A 63 -9.70 17.05 2.40
CA ASP A 63 -11.16 17.05 2.24
C ASP A 63 -11.68 18.32 1.52
N LYS A 64 -10.94 19.43 1.59
CA LYS A 64 -11.24 20.69 0.89
C LYS A 64 -10.57 20.82 -0.48
N GLY A 65 -9.91 19.77 -0.95
CA GLY A 65 -9.25 19.70 -2.25
C GLY A 65 -7.79 20.17 -2.27
N HIS A 66 -7.15 20.37 -1.12
CA HIS A 66 -5.72 20.70 -1.06
C HIS A 66 -4.86 19.43 -1.05
N SER A 67 -3.70 19.43 -1.72
CA SER A 67 -2.76 18.29 -1.70
C SER A 67 -3.43 16.93 -1.98
N PRO A 68 -4.24 16.80 -3.06
CA PRO A 68 -5.02 15.58 -3.33
C PRO A 68 -4.16 14.32 -3.51
N TRP A 69 -2.88 14.51 -3.83
CA TRP A 69 -1.88 13.46 -3.92
C TRP A 69 -1.72 12.62 -2.64
N ARG A 70 -2.12 13.15 -1.48
CA ARG A 70 -2.10 12.40 -0.20
C ARG A 70 -3.12 11.27 -0.12
N LEU A 71 -4.06 11.17 -1.07
CA LEU A 71 -5.04 10.08 -1.12
C LEU A 71 -4.49 8.83 -1.81
N ASP A 72 -3.36 8.97 -2.52
CA ASP A 72 -2.70 7.89 -3.24
C ASP A 72 -1.37 7.52 -2.56
N PRO A 73 -1.15 6.25 -2.19
CA PRO A 73 0.08 5.85 -1.52
C PRO A 73 1.32 5.90 -2.43
N LEU A 74 1.18 5.62 -3.73
CA LEU A 74 2.27 5.75 -4.70
C LEU A 74 2.66 7.22 -4.86
N PHE A 75 1.67 8.09 -5.06
CA PHE A 75 1.97 9.50 -5.28
C PHE A 75 2.51 10.18 -4.01
N THR A 76 1.99 9.80 -2.85
CA THR A 76 2.56 10.20 -1.54
C THR A 76 4.01 9.76 -1.40
N THR A 77 4.34 8.55 -1.84
CA THR A 77 5.72 8.04 -1.85
C THR A 77 6.61 8.85 -2.80
N GLN A 78 6.14 9.12 -4.02
CA GLN A 78 6.89 9.92 -5.00
C GLN A 78 7.26 11.30 -4.43
N VAL A 79 6.29 12.00 -3.86
CA VAL A 79 6.50 13.33 -3.25
C VAL A 79 7.48 13.23 -2.07
N PHE A 80 7.31 12.24 -1.19
CA PHE A 80 8.18 12.05 -0.04
C PHE A 80 9.64 11.84 -0.46
N VAL A 81 9.91 10.87 -1.34
CA VAL A 81 11.28 10.55 -1.76
C VAL A 81 11.89 11.69 -2.58
N SER A 82 11.10 12.35 -3.42
CA SER A 82 11.52 13.53 -4.17
C SER A 82 11.99 14.67 -3.26
N LEU A 83 11.32 14.88 -2.11
CA LEU A 83 11.73 15.87 -1.12
C LEU A 83 12.98 15.44 -0.33
N GLN A 84 13.26 14.14 -0.20
CA GLN A 84 14.53 13.67 0.37
C GLN A 84 15.71 13.95 -0.56
N ILE A 85 15.51 13.87 -1.88
CA ILE A 85 16.52 14.24 -2.89
C ILE A 85 16.68 15.77 -2.98
N SER A 86 15.57 16.49 -2.99
CA SER A 86 15.50 17.95 -3.15
C SER A 86 14.89 18.63 -1.91
N PRO A 87 15.66 18.79 -0.81
CA PRO A 87 15.14 19.32 0.45
C PRO A 87 14.70 20.80 0.37
N ASP A 88 15.23 21.55 -0.60
CA ASP A 88 14.81 22.94 -0.88
C ASP A 88 13.48 23.03 -1.67
N GLY A 89 12.87 21.88 -1.97
CA GLY A 89 11.64 21.75 -2.74
C GLY A 89 11.88 21.30 -4.19
N ILE A 90 10.81 20.80 -4.80
CA ILE A 90 10.82 20.25 -6.16
C ILE A 90 10.49 21.37 -7.15
N LYS A 91 11.25 21.50 -8.23
CA LYS A 91 11.04 22.50 -9.28
C LYS A 91 10.98 21.80 -10.64
N GLY A 92 9.86 21.96 -11.35
CA GLY A 92 9.64 21.27 -12.62
C GLY A 92 9.15 19.85 -12.37
N GLU A 93 9.76 18.89 -13.04
CA GLU A 93 9.43 17.47 -12.93
C GLU A 93 9.90 16.86 -11.60
N TYR A 94 9.27 15.75 -11.21
CA TYR A 94 9.72 14.98 -10.05
C TYR A 94 11.08 14.31 -10.34
N PRO A 95 12.03 14.33 -9.38
CA PRO A 95 13.30 13.61 -9.50
C PRO A 95 13.13 12.09 -9.64
N ILE A 96 11.99 11.54 -9.20
CA ILE A 96 11.67 10.12 -9.33
C ILE A 96 10.45 9.96 -10.22
N GLU A 97 10.57 9.07 -11.21
CA GLU A 97 9.49 8.68 -12.09
C GLU A 97 8.53 7.70 -11.40
N GLU A 98 7.24 7.74 -11.75
CA GLU A 98 6.23 6.87 -11.13
C GLU A 98 6.50 5.40 -11.45
N GLU A 99 7.08 5.13 -12.62
CA GLU A 99 7.47 3.81 -13.11
C GLU A 99 8.53 3.13 -12.25
N ASN A 100 9.30 3.91 -11.49
CA ASN A 100 10.30 3.41 -10.54
C ASN A 100 9.68 3.05 -9.18
N LEU A 101 8.39 3.33 -8.99
CA LEU A 101 7.64 3.01 -7.78
C LEU A 101 6.77 1.78 -8.00
N LYS A 102 6.75 0.89 -7.01
CA LYS A 102 5.94 -0.32 -7.07
C LYS A 102 5.19 -0.53 -5.77
N LEU A 103 3.86 -0.51 -5.85
CA LEU A 103 3.00 -0.87 -4.73
C LEU A 103 3.12 -2.38 -4.47
N VAL A 104 3.77 -2.77 -3.38
CA VAL A 104 4.02 -4.18 -3.06
C VAL A 104 3.04 -4.76 -2.06
N TYR A 105 2.45 -3.90 -1.23
CA TYR A 105 1.39 -4.25 -0.31
C TYR A 105 0.47 -3.05 -0.13
N SER A 106 -0.84 -3.29 -0.12
CA SER A 106 -1.84 -2.29 0.20
C SER A 106 -3.02 -2.95 0.88
N SER A 107 -3.52 -2.29 1.91
CA SER A 107 -4.69 -2.65 2.71
C SER A 107 -5.44 -1.36 3.07
N ASP A 108 -6.50 -1.46 3.86
CA ASP A 108 -7.31 -0.32 4.25
C ASP A 108 -6.51 0.75 5.02
N ASP A 109 -5.59 0.33 5.90
CA ASP A 109 -4.85 1.21 6.82
C ASP A 109 -3.34 1.26 6.58
N VAL A 110 -2.77 0.29 5.85
CA VAL A 110 -1.33 0.14 5.64
C VAL A 110 -0.99 -0.03 4.16
N SER A 111 0.09 0.61 3.72
CA SER A 111 0.66 0.45 2.39
C SER A 111 2.18 0.41 2.43
N ILE A 112 2.78 -0.37 1.54
CA ILE A 112 4.23 -0.49 1.37
C ILE A 112 4.55 -0.31 -0.11
N VAL A 113 5.48 0.61 -0.40
CA VAL A 113 5.91 0.94 -1.75
C VAL A 113 7.40 0.69 -1.88
N GLU A 114 7.80 -0.13 -2.84
CA GLU A 114 9.19 -0.28 -3.25
C GLU A 114 9.61 0.87 -4.18
N VAL A 115 10.84 1.33 -4.01
CA VAL A 115 11.46 2.40 -4.78
C VAL A 115 12.69 1.83 -5.47
N ASN A 116 12.67 1.82 -6.81
CA ASN A 116 13.72 1.26 -7.66
C ASN A 116 14.30 2.36 -8.54
N ASP A 117 14.91 3.36 -7.91
CA ASP A 117 15.47 4.53 -8.59
C ASP A 117 16.95 4.70 -8.22
N GLU A 118 17.79 5.09 -9.19
CA GLU A 118 19.22 5.26 -8.98
C GLU A 118 19.57 6.58 -8.25
N ASP A 119 18.66 7.55 -8.25
CA ASP A 119 18.86 8.87 -7.64
C ASP A 119 18.63 8.89 -6.11
N THR A 120 18.18 7.77 -5.53
CA THR A 120 17.97 7.63 -4.09
C THR A 120 18.53 6.31 -3.54
N ASN A 121 18.91 6.32 -2.26
CA ASN A 121 19.21 5.06 -1.55
C ASN A 121 17.98 4.51 -0.83
N ILE A 122 16.83 5.19 -0.86
CA ILE A 122 15.58 4.71 -0.27
C ILE A 122 15.05 3.57 -1.13
N THR A 123 14.78 2.42 -0.52
CA THR A 123 14.32 1.20 -1.24
C THR A 123 12.87 0.87 -0.96
N THR A 124 12.37 1.25 0.21
CA THR A 124 11.02 0.90 0.65
C THR A 124 10.45 2.02 1.50
N VAL A 125 9.19 2.40 1.25
CA VAL A 125 8.46 3.41 2.01
C VAL A 125 7.22 2.80 2.61
N TYR A 126 7.02 3.05 3.90
CA TYR A 126 5.95 2.52 4.71
C TYR A 126 4.94 3.62 5.02
N LEU A 127 3.69 3.41 4.63
CA LEU A 127 2.63 4.39 4.78
C LEU A 127 1.50 3.82 5.64
N LYS A 128 0.88 4.71 6.41
CA LYS A 128 -0.34 4.43 7.14
C LYS A 128 -1.38 5.50 6.92
N ARG A 129 -2.63 5.10 6.90
CA ARG A 129 -3.74 6.02 7.16
C ARG A 129 -3.89 6.15 8.68
N LEU A 130 -3.72 7.37 9.19
CA LEU A 130 -3.71 7.60 10.65
C LEU A 130 -5.04 8.15 11.19
N VAL A 131 -5.83 8.79 10.34
CA VAL A 131 -7.06 9.52 10.74
C VAL A 131 -8.33 8.77 10.34
N ARG A 132 -8.41 8.26 9.11
CA ARG A 132 -9.52 7.45 8.59
C ARG A 132 -8.94 6.28 7.81
N GLN A 133 -9.46 5.07 8.02
CA GLN A 133 -8.96 3.85 7.37
C GLN A 133 -9.72 3.49 6.08
N ASP A 134 -10.56 4.39 5.60
CA ASP A 134 -11.28 4.22 4.33
C ASP A 134 -10.57 4.96 3.19
N GLU A 135 -11.08 4.84 1.97
CA GLU A 135 -10.54 5.46 0.76
C GLU A 135 -10.39 6.99 0.83
N SER A 136 -11.11 7.66 1.73
CA SER A 136 -10.97 9.11 1.95
C SER A 136 -9.82 9.49 2.87
N GLY A 137 -9.19 8.50 3.54
CA GLY A 137 -8.09 8.71 4.46
C GLY A 137 -6.79 9.08 3.75
N ILE A 138 -6.10 10.08 4.29
CA ILE A 138 -4.77 10.47 3.80
C ILE A 138 -3.72 9.44 4.20
N TRP A 139 -2.78 9.19 3.30
CA TRP A 139 -1.58 8.41 3.57
C TRP A 139 -0.51 9.29 4.21
N THR A 140 0.05 8.79 5.30
CA THR A 140 1.17 9.40 6.02
C THR A 140 2.35 8.43 5.99
N VAL A 141 3.52 8.91 5.58
CA VAL A 141 4.75 8.12 5.66
C VAL A 141 5.14 7.98 7.14
N VAL A 142 5.26 6.74 7.60
CA VAL A 142 5.64 6.42 8.99
C VAL A 142 7.03 5.81 9.10
N GLY A 143 7.64 5.44 7.97
CA GLY A 143 9.02 5.00 7.93
C GLY A 143 9.49 4.63 6.54
N TYR A 144 10.78 4.36 6.41
CA TYR A 144 11.40 3.92 5.17
C TYR A 144 12.68 3.11 5.44
N ASP A 145 13.07 2.32 4.44
CA ASP A 145 14.32 1.58 4.41
C ASP A 145 15.28 2.19 3.40
N TYR A 146 16.57 2.00 3.63
CA TYR A 146 17.61 2.37 2.69
C TYR A 146 18.54 1.19 2.39
N LYS A 147 19.13 1.22 1.20
CA LYS A 147 20.22 0.31 0.84
C LYS A 147 21.48 0.77 1.58
N GLU A 148 22.00 -0.05 2.50
CA GLU A 148 23.34 0.17 3.05
C GLU A 148 24.36 0.15 1.91
N LYS A 149 25.25 1.15 1.90
CA LYS A 149 26.33 1.28 0.90
C LYS A 149 27.50 0.37 1.21
#